data_AF-A0A423W969-F1
#
_entry.id   AF-A0A423W969-F1
#
_cell.length_a   1.000
_cell.length_b   1.000
_cell.length_c   1.000
_cell.angle_alpha   90.00
_cell.angle_beta   90.00
_cell.angle_gamma   90.00
#
_symmetry.space_group_name_H-M   'P 1'
#
loop_
_entity.id
_entity.type
_entity.pdbx_description
1 polymer ?
#
loop_
_entity_poly.entity_id
_entity_poly.type
_entity_poly.pdbx_seq_one_letter_code
_entity_poly.pdbx_strand_id
1 'polypeptide(L)'
;MSAMETDSDNANFGDGESENATPRGRNDQDAPSPTCCPICLKTTELSKCQGCDEMVYCSKACQRKDWPVHKFLCKKLPVFQATARPKNHFRAIFFPANDVGAGERLSGAEAPKPEFVWYMNDKCRHCSAHSSGGFGGFKYDQALMGHRQQVSTQKLEVLASFIIDDKPRNSCIEAVVGNRLLMRPWPLPGWRGNVVVVSRTGDVTMRDFRAIVDYFQCFHNNRGLVDPSRYVGQTFVGVLIVPEAQIGNPSVEPKVQEIHLTEDMKSYKLEHRADFFDGLLPIYVLSFFEKNTWLGVQSGEQIDYNRGSFLLTVSSAIDLLGKVILPAEPLPMGALIYLRKDGKPLLKHHYEALSEFVFRQAAQAAGAKGLSEREMAIRGECEATREDLEKLLTKNKFRQFWNAYCKSKRLEATPCPLDV
;
A
#
# COMPACT_ATOMS: atom_id res chain seq x y z
N MET A 1 -72.56 61.01 33.59
CA MET A 1 -72.30 60.14 34.75
C MET A 1 -72.95 58.80 34.50
N SER A 2 -72.27 57.75 34.99
CA SER A 2 -72.68 56.33 35.06
C SER A 2 -72.29 55.44 33.88
N ALA A 3 -71.20 54.71 34.13
CA ALA A 3 -70.78 53.48 33.47
C ALA A 3 -71.54 52.28 34.07
N MET A 4 -71.68 51.20 33.29
CA MET A 4 -72.10 49.89 33.75
C MET A 4 -71.18 48.82 33.12
N GLU A 5 -70.56 48.05 33.99
CA GLU A 5 -69.91 46.76 33.72
C GLU A 5 -70.96 45.68 33.44
N THR A 6 -70.55 44.57 32.80
CA THR A 6 -70.90 43.21 33.25
C THR A 6 -70.14 42.14 32.46
N ASP A 7 -69.55 41.22 33.22
CA ASP A 7 -69.05 39.91 32.84
C ASP A 7 -70.17 38.99 32.32
N SER A 8 -69.82 37.95 31.55
CA SER A 8 -70.25 36.56 31.86
C SER A 8 -69.59 35.51 30.98
N ASP A 9 -68.96 34.59 31.71
CA ASP A 9 -68.53 33.22 31.44
C ASP A 9 -69.35 32.38 30.45
N ASN A 10 -68.67 31.46 29.74
CA ASN A 10 -69.14 30.06 29.75
C ASN A 10 -68.01 29.03 29.52
N ALA A 11 -68.18 27.90 30.21
CA ALA A 11 -67.22 26.84 30.51
C ALA A 11 -66.93 25.86 29.35
N ASN A 12 -65.80 25.13 29.41
CA ASN A 12 -65.79 23.66 29.60
C ASN A 12 -64.38 23.06 29.79
N PHE A 13 -64.22 22.22 30.83
CA PHE A 13 -63.29 21.07 30.88
C PHE A 13 -63.92 19.94 30.03
N GLY A 14 -63.27 19.00 29.36
CA GLY A 14 -61.92 18.44 29.32
C GLY A 14 -62.13 16.99 28.87
N ASP A 15 -61.31 16.46 27.95
CA ASP A 15 -60.97 15.03 27.79
C ASP A 15 -59.96 14.91 26.64
N GLY A 16 -58.94 14.06 26.83
CA GLY A 16 -57.76 14.03 25.99
C GLY A 16 -57.86 13.15 24.75
N GLU A 17 -56.89 13.32 23.86
CA GLU A 17 -56.39 12.25 22.99
C GLU A 17 -54.97 12.60 22.52
N SER A 18 -54.09 11.62 22.65
CA SER A 18 -52.70 11.60 22.22
C SER A 18 -52.58 11.21 20.75
N GLU A 19 -51.40 11.51 20.20
CA GLU A 19 -50.79 10.93 18.98
C GLU A 19 -51.12 11.58 17.63
N ASN A 20 -50.13 12.29 17.08
CA ASN A 20 -49.38 11.76 15.92
C ASN A 20 -48.20 12.68 15.57
N ALA A 21 -46.99 12.26 15.95
CA ALA A 21 -45.75 12.82 15.41
C ALA A 21 -45.50 12.20 14.03
N THR A 22 -45.56 13.03 12.98
CA THR A 22 -45.29 12.61 11.61
C THR A 22 -43.80 12.28 11.38
N PRO A 23 -43.47 11.29 10.51
CA PRO A 23 -42.10 10.91 10.24
C PRO A 23 -41.43 11.92 9.30
N ARG A 24 -40.23 12.40 9.67
CA ARG A 24 -39.37 13.22 8.81
C ARG A 24 -39.00 12.44 7.54
N GLY A 25 -39.29 13.01 6.38
CA GLY A 25 -38.98 12.44 5.07
C GLY A 25 -37.46 12.20 4.90
N ARG A 26 -37.10 11.01 4.41
CA ARG A 26 -35.71 10.68 4.01
C ARG A 26 -35.39 11.42 2.72
N ASN A 27 -34.29 12.17 2.70
CA ASN A 27 -33.75 12.72 1.46
C ASN A 27 -33.07 11.58 0.67
N ASP A 28 -33.20 11.60 -0.66
CA ASP A 28 -32.54 10.69 -1.62
C ASP A 28 -30.99 10.77 -1.61
N GLN A 29 -30.39 11.44 -0.63
CA GLN A 29 -28.96 11.66 -0.48
C GLN A 29 -28.32 10.87 0.66
N ASP A 30 -29.12 10.14 1.45
CA ASP A 30 -28.60 9.31 2.53
C ASP A 30 -28.02 8.01 1.96
N ALA A 31 -26.74 7.76 2.24
CA ALA A 31 -26.08 6.53 1.82
C ALA A 31 -26.81 5.30 2.40
N PRO A 32 -26.92 4.21 1.63
CA PRO A 32 -27.64 3.02 2.10
C PRO A 32 -26.99 2.43 3.34
N SER A 33 -27.82 1.88 4.22
CA SER A 33 -27.36 1.26 5.48
C SER A 33 -26.40 0.11 5.19
N PRO A 34 -25.28 -0.02 5.93
CA PRO A 34 -24.31 -1.07 5.67
C PRO A 34 -24.90 -2.46 5.96
N THR A 35 -24.81 -3.37 4.99
CA THR A 35 -25.44 -4.71 5.02
C THR A 35 -24.49 -5.85 5.34
N CYS A 36 -23.21 -5.57 5.58
CA CYS A 36 -22.22 -6.58 5.92
C CYS A 36 -21.12 -6.01 6.81
N CYS A 37 -20.47 -6.90 7.57
CA CYS A 37 -19.28 -6.57 8.35
C CYS A 37 -18.16 -6.10 7.41
N PRO A 38 -17.52 -4.94 7.67
CA PRO A 38 -16.45 -4.42 6.83
C PRO A 38 -15.17 -5.23 6.95
N ILE A 39 -15.05 -6.10 7.97
CA ILE A 39 -13.84 -6.89 8.22
C ILE A 39 -13.88 -8.26 7.54
N CYS A 40 -14.97 -9.00 7.72
CA CYS A 40 -15.09 -10.39 7.25
C CYS A 40 -16.22 -10.61 6.24
N LEU A 41 -16.92 -9.54 5.83
CA LEU A 41 -18.02 -9.57 4.85
C LEU A 41 -19.25 -10.40 5.23
N LYS A 42 -19.30 -10.97 6.44
CA LYS A 42 -20.53 -11.60 6.98
C LYS A 42 -21.69 -10.62 6.98
N THR A 43 -22.87 -11.09 6.58
CA THR A 43 -24.12 -10.32 6.49
C THR A 43 -25.07 -10.56 7.67
N THR A 44 -24.73 -11.48 8.57
CA THR A 44 -25.54 -11.87 9.73
C THR A 44 -24.94 -11.35 11.04
N GLU A 45 -25.77 -11.30 12.09
CA GLU A 45 -25.38 -10.93 13.46
C GLU A 45 -24.69 -9.56 13.57
N LEU A 46 -25.19 -8.61 12.79
CA LEU A 46 -24.58 -7.29 12.66
C LEU A 46 -25.01 -6.37 13.82
N SER A 47 -24.03 -5.72 14.45
CA SER A 47 -24.23 -4.73 15.50
C SER A 47 -23.64 -3.39 15.07
N LYS A 48 -24.38 -2.31 15.27
CA LYS A 48 -23.93 -0.95 14.91
C LYS A 48 -22.81 -0.48 15.85
N CYS A 49 -21.90 0.32 15.31
CA CYS A 49 -20.92 1.03 16.10
C CYS A 49 -21.61 2.14 16.91
N GLN A 50 -21.61 2.01 18.24
CA GLN A 50 -22.22 2.98 19.16
C GLN A 50 -21.62 4.41 19.09
N GLY A 51 -20.46 4.57 18.45
CA GLY A 51 -19.81 5.88 18.33
C GLY A 51 -20.28 6.70 17.12
N CYS A 52 -20.62 6.05 16.01
CA CYS A 52 -20.91 6.74 14.76
C CYS A 52 -22.18 6.28 14.05
N ASP A 53 -22.77 5.15 14.44
CA ASP A 53 -23.96 4.49 13.87
C ASP A 53 -23.94 4.18 12.36
N GLU A 54 -22.88 4.56 11.63
CA GLU A 54 -22.69 4.31 10.19
C GLU A 54 -21.91 3.03 9.84
N MET A 55 -21.42 2.28 10.84
CA MET A 55 -20.69 1.02 10.62
C MET A 55 -21.34 -0.12 11.40
N VAL A 56 -21.30 -1.32 10.83
CA VAL A 56 -21.81 -2.54 11.46
C VAL A 56 -20.74 -3.62 11.52
N TYR A 57 -20.69 -4.38 12.60
CA TYR A 57 -19.74 -5.48 12.78
C TYR A 57 -20.47 -6.74 13.24
N CYS A 58 -20.03 -7.90 12.75
CA CYS A 58 -20.58 -9.19 13.21
C CYS A 58 -20.10 -9.57 14.62
N SER A 59 -19.09 -8.87 15.17
CA SER A 59 -18.51 -9.15 16.48
C SER A 59 -17.64 -8.00 16.99
N LYS A 60 -17.43 -7.93 18.31
CA LYS A 60 -16.42 -7.06 18.94
C LYS A 60 -15.00 -7.35 18.45
N ALA A 61 -14.71 -8.58 18.02
CA ALA A 61 -13.41 -8.92 17.44
C ALA A 61 -13.18 -8.21 16.10
N CYS A 62 -14.19 -8.19 15.21
CA CYS A 62 -14.14 -7.43 13.97
C CYS A 62 -14.04 -5.92 14.22
N GLN A 63 -14.83 -5.39 15.16
CA GLN A 63 -14.72 -3.97 15.52
C GLN A 63 -13.32 -3.60 16.03
N ARG A 64 -12.71 -4.41 16.89
CA ARG A 64 -11.33 -4.20 17.39
C ARG A 64 -10.29 -4.26 16.28
N LYS A 65 -10.44 -5.17 15.30
CA LYS A 65 -9.58 -5.22 14.11
C LYS A 65 -9.67 -3.95 13.27
N ASP A 66 -10.86 -3.37 13.16
CA ASP A 66 -11.10 -2.15 12.38
C ASP A 66 -10.68 -0.87 13.12
N TRP A 67 -10.69 -0.91 14.45
CA TRP A 67 -10.47 0.25 15.32
C TRP A 67 -9.23 1.10 14.99
N PRO A 68 -8.04 0.54 14.65
CA PRO A 68 -6.87 1.34 14.30
C PRO A 68 -7.12 2.33 13.16
N VAL A 69 -8.01 2.00 12.22
CA VAL A 69 -8.45 2.87 11.12
C VAL A 69 -9.71 3.64 11.52
N HIS A 70 -10.75 2.93 11.97
CA HIS A 70 -12.07 3.48 12.26
C HIS A 70 -12.05 4.67 13.24
N LYS A 71 -11.17 4.61 14.26
CA LYS A 71 -11.09 5.63 15.32
C LYS A 71 -10.77 7.04 14.83
N PHE A 72 -10.13 7.18 13.66
CA PHE A 72 -9.72 8.48 13.13
C PHE A 72 -10.93 9.40 12.85
N LEU A 73 -12.05 8.81 12.40
CA LEU A 73 -13.25 9.55 12.00
C LEU A 73 -14.51 9.19 12.81
N CYS A 74 -14.53 8.05 13.52
CA CYS A 74 -15.70 7.55 14.24
C CYS A 74 -16.37 8.61 15.13
N LYS A 75 -15.64 9.21 16.07
CA LYS A 75 -16.19 10.23 16.98
C LYS A 75 -16.39 11.60 16.33
N LYS A 76 -15.74 11.85 15.18
CA LYS A 76 -15.87 13.11 14.44
C LYS A 76 -17.16 13.16 13.62
N LEU A 77 -17.70 11.99 13.25
CA LEU A 77 -18.84 11.90 12.35
C LEU A 77 -20.12 12.54 12.92
N PRO A 78 -20.60 12.21 14.15
CA PRO A 78 -21.81 12.85 14.69
C PRO A 78 -21.65 14.36 14.86
N VAL A 79 -20.45 14.81 15.27
CA VAL A 79 -20.13 16.23 15.42
C VAL A 79 -20.18 16.94 14.06
N PHE A 80 -19.61 16.33 13.03
CA PHE A 80 -19.63 16.87 11.67
C PHE A 80 -21.05 16.91 11.10
N GLN A 81 -21.86 15.86 11.31
CA GLN A 81 -23.26 15.80 10.89
C GLN A 81 -24.14 16.88 11.56
N ALA A 82 -23.77 17.31 12.77
CA ALA A 82 -24.44 18.41 13.45
C ALA A 82 -24.10 19.80 12.87
N THR A 83 -23.05 19.92 12.05
CA THR A 83 -22.72 21.18 11.38
C THR A 83 -23.71 21.50 10.28
N ALA A 84 -23.93 22.80 10.00
CA ALA A 84 -24.81 23.23 8.94
C ALA A 84 -24.22 22.82 7.57
N ARG A 85 -24.93 21.95 6.84
CA ARG A 85 -24.60 21.60 5.46
C ARG A 85 -24.83 22.82 4.55
N PRO A 86 -23.78 23.37 3.90
CA PRO A 86 -23.99 24.44 2.93
C PRO A 86 -24.78 23.95 1.71
N LYS A 87 -25.48 24.86 1.04
CA LYS A 87 -26.26 24.53 -0.16
C LYS A 87 -25.35 23.90 -1.23
N ASN A 88 -25.84 22.86 -1.91
CA ASN A 88 -25.11 22.13 -2.95
C ASN A 88 -23.81 21.48 -2.48
N HIS A 89 -23.67 21.12 -1.19
CA HIS A 89 -22.50 20.38 -0.71
C HIS A 89 -22.89 18.95 -0.31
N PHE A 90 -21.91 18.05 -0.42
CA PHE A 90 -21.95 16.70 0.13
C PHE A 90 -20.73 16.47 1.02
N ARG A 91 -20.80 15.46 1.88
CA ARG A 91 -19.72 15.10 2.79
C ARG A 91 -18.61 14.38 2.04
N ALA A 92 -17.39 14.87 2.18
CA ALA A 92 -16.16 14.28 1.66
C ALA A 92 -15.18 13.98 2.81
N ILE A 93 -14.09 13.27 2.50
CA ILE A 93 -12.99 13.03 3.44
C ILE A 93 -11.74 13.72 2.94
N PHE A 94 -11.18 14.59 3.76
CA PHE A 94 -9.93 15.27 3.50
C PHE A 94 -8.77 14.58 4.22
N PHE A 95 -7.70 14.33 3.47
CA PHE A 95 -6.42 13.83 3.94
C PHE A 95 -5.37 14.93 3.76
N PRO A 96 -5.13 15.77 4.77
CA PRO A 96 -4.13 16.83 4.72
C PRO A 96 -2.72 16.28 4.52
N ALA A 97 -1.94 16.92 3.66
CA ALA A 97 -0.50 16.74 3.66
C ALA A 97 0.15 17.48 4.83
N ASN A 98 1.41 17.13 5.09
CA ASN A 98 2.21 17.86 6.06
C ASN A 98 2.65 19.19 5.47
N ASP A 99 2.93 20.17 6.33
CA ASP A 99 3.64 21.41 5.93
C ASP A 99 5.17 21.20 5.82
N VAL A 100 5.62 19.95 5.99
CA VAL A 100 7.03 19.58 6.03
C VAL A 100 7.55 19.36 4.61
N GLY A 101 8.63 20.06 4.26
CA GLY A 101 9.25 20.02 2.94
C GLY A 101 9.73 18.62 2.53
N ALA A 102 9.95 18.43 1.23
CA ALA A 102 10.51 17.20 0.71
C ALA A 102 11.88 16.88 1.37
N GLY A 103 12.05 15.66 1.90
CA GLY A 103 13.32 15.19 2.47
C GLY A 103 13.45 15.28 4.00
N GLU A 104 12.57 16.00 4.69
CA GLU A 104 12.63 16.09 6.15
C GLU A 104 12.03 14.87 6.84
N ARG A 105 12.74 14.36 7.85
CA ARG A 105 12.26 13.25 8.70
C ARG A 105 11.25 13.82 9.70
N LEU A 106 10.04 13.26 9.73
CA LEU A 106 9.05 13.54 10.76
C LEU A 106 9.50 12.94 12.10
N SER A 107 10.53 13.53 12.73
CA SER A 107 10.88 13.25 14.11
C SER A 107 10.12 14.21 15.01
N GLY A 108 8.93 13.81 15.47
CA GLY A 108 8.24 14.48 16.57
C GLY A 108 6.96 15.25 16.26
N ALA A 109 6.65 15.58 14.99
CA ALA A 109 5.36 16.16 14.64
C ALA A 109 4.25 15.08 14.61
N GLU A 110 3.11 15.33 15.25
CA GLU A 110 1.93 14.47 15.08
C GLU A 110 1.50 14.52 13.61
N ALA A 111 1.40 13.35 12.96
CA ALA A 111 0.84 13.26 11.62
C ALA A 111 -0.58 13.87 11.61
N PRO A 112 -0.92 14.71 10.62
CA PRO A 112 -2.24 15.29 10.55
C PRO A 112 -3.26 14.15 10.34
N LYS A 113 -4.49 14.36 10.85
CA LYS A 113 -5.52 13.33 10.92
C LYS A 113 -6.53 13.57 9.79
N PRO A 114 -7.19 12.53 9.25
CA PRO A 114 -8.22 12.73 8.26
C PRO A 114 -9.43 13.42 8.89
N GLU A 115 -10.18 14.15 8.07
CA GLU A 115 -11.31 14.99 8.50
C GLU A 115 -12.47 14.89 7.53
N PHE A 116 -13.68 15.05 8.04
CA PHE A 116 -14.84 15.28 7.19
C PHE A 116 -14.89 16.75 6.77
N VAL A 117 -15.22 16.99 5.50
CA VAL A 117 -15.41 18.33 4.95
C VAL A 117 -16.66 18.38 4.10
N TRP A 118 -17.32 19.54 4.05
CA TRP A 118 -18.36 19.80 3.07
C TRP A 118 -17.68 20.16 1.75
N TYR A 119 -18.01 19.42 0.69
CA TYR A 119 -17.44 19.61 -0.63
C TYR A 119 -18.54 20.04 -1.62
N MET A 120 -18.28 21.11 -2.37
CA MET A 120 -19.25 21.70 -3.29
C MET A 120 -19.47 20.81 -4.52
N ASN A 121 -20.73 20.59 -4.88
CA ASN A 121 -21.16 19.72 -5.98
C ASN A 121 -20.90 20.32 -7.38
N ASP A 122 -20.44 21.55 -7.46
CA ASP A 122 -20.57 22.35 -8.69
C ASP A 122 -19.80 21.78 -9.90
N LYS A 123 -18.80 20.89 -9.75
CA LYS A 123 -18.10 20.27 -10.91
C LYS A 123 -17.43 18.91 -10.64
N CYS A 124 -18.18 17.83 -10.41
CA CYS A 124 -17.69 16.48 -10.75
C CYS A 124 -17.43 16.33 -12.28
N ARG A 125 -17.82 17.33 -13.09
CA ARG A 125 -17.55 17.45 -14.54
C ARG A 125 -16.14 17.95 -14.92
N HIS A 126 -15.27 18.37 -13.99
CA HIS A 126 -13.89 18.80 -14.31
C HIS A 126 -12.82 17.72 -14.12
N CYS A 127 -13.19 16.47 -13.79
CA CYS A 127 -12.28 15.33 -13.86
C CYS A 127 -11.98 14.89 -15.31
N SER A 128 -12.14 15.77 -16.29
CA SER A 128 -11.89 15.51 -17.70
C SER A 128 -11.32 16.78 -18.33
N ALA A 129 -10.03 16.70 -18.66
CA ALA A 129 -9.25 17.60 -19.50
C ALA A 129 -8.87 18.99 -18.94
N HIS A 130 -7.56 19.12 -18.67
CA HIS A 130 -6.69 20.31 -18.75
C HIS A 130 -7.32 21.70 -18.64
N SER A 131 -6.93 22.45 -17.61
CA SER A 131 -5.99 23.59 -17.72
C SER A 131 -5.88 24.38 -16.41
N SER A 132 -4.65 24.77 -16.07
CA SER A 132 -4.27 25.82 -15.10
C SER A 132 -4.75 25.64 -13.65
N GLY A 133 -3.97 24.89 -12.86
CA GLY A 133 -3.96 24.96 -11.39
C GLY A 133 -4.91 24.01 -10.63
N GLY A 134 -5.69 23.19 -11.33
CA GLY A 134 -6.70 22.29 -10.74
C GLY A 134 -6.18 20.92 -10.30
N PHE A 135 -6.79 20.36 -9.25
CA PHE A 135 -6.65 18.95 -8.87
C PHE A 135 -6.97 18.05 -10.06
N GLY A 136 -6.01 17.24 -10.51
CA GLY A 136 -6.25 16.22 -11.53
C GLY A 136 -7.02 15.06 -10.90
N GLY A 137 -8.30 14.92 -11.21
CA GLY A 137 -9.09 13.76 -10.77
C GLY A 137 -8.74 12.53 -11.60
N PHE A 138 -8.39 11.42 -10.95
CA PHE A 138 -8.17 10.14 -11.63
C PHE A 138 -9.49 9.38 -11.65
N LYS A 139 -9.94 8.97 -12.83
CA LYS A 139 -11.05 8.01 -12.96
C LYS A 139 -10.49 6.62 -12.75
N TYR A 140 -10.88 6.00 -11.64
CA TYR A 140 -10.41 4.68 -11.25
C TYR A 140 -11.08 3.57 -12.05
N ASP A 141 -10.32 2.52 -12.35
CA ASP A 141 -10.87 1.26 -12.84
C ASP A 141 -11.49 0.50 -11.66
N GLN A 142 -12.81 0.32 -11.70
CA GLN A 142 -13.55 -0.39 -10.67
C GLN A 142 -13.25 -1.90 -10.66
N ALA A 143 -12.73 -2.45 -11.76
CA ALA A 143 -12.37 -3.87 -11.84
C ALA A 143 -11.17 -4.23 -10.93
N LEU A 144 -10.34 -3.23 -10.61
CA LEU A 144 -9.14 -3.36 -9.77
C LEU A 144 -9.42 -3.06 -8.29
N MET A 145 -10.70 -2.88 -7.93
CA MET A 145 -11.10 -2.60 -6.56
C MET A 145 -11.05 -3.87 -5.73
N GLY A 146 -10.33 -3.84 -4.61
CA GLY A 146 -10.40 -4.91 -3.62
C GLY A 146 -11.86 -5.18 -3.24
N HIS A 147 -12.19 -6.43 -2.90
CA HIS A 147 -13.57 -6.90 -2.72
C HIS A 147 -14.47 -5.96 -1.89
N ARG A 148 -13.90 -5.27 -0.89
CA ARG A 148 -14.58 -4.29 -0.02
C ARG A 148 -15.09 -3.04 -0.72
N GLN A 149 -14.35 -2.54 -1.71
CA GLN A 149 -14.75 -1.38 -2.51
C GLN A 149 -15.85 -1.76 -3.51
N GLN A 150 -15.83 -2.99 -4.04
CA GLN A 150 -16.91 -3.51 -4.89
C GLN A 150 -18.23 -3.67 -4.15
N VAL A 151 -18.20 -3.93 -2.83
CA VAL A 151 -19.39 -3.98 -1.97
C VAL A 151 -19.74 -2.63 -1.34
N SER A 152 -19.09 -1.53 -1.73
CA SER A 152 -19.65 -0.20 -1.49
C SER A 152 -20.63 0.12 -2.62
N THR A 153 -21.79 0.65 -2.24
CA THR A 153 -22.81 1.10 -3.20
C THR A 153 -22.42 2.42 -3.88
N GLN A 154 -21.39 3.11 -3.38
CA GLN A 154 -20.97 4.43 -3.86
C GLN A 154 -19.71 4.34 -4.73
N LYS A 155 -19.70 5.07 -5.84
CA LYS A 155 -18.49 5.24 -6.66
C LYS A 155 -17.65 6.36 -6.07
N LEU A 156 -16.50 6.02 -5.51
CA LEU A 156 -15.56 6.99 -4.92
C LEU A 156 -14.62 7.58 -5.97
N GLU A 157 -14.26 8.86 -5.80
CA GLU A 157 -13.18 9.52 -6.53
C GLU A 157 -12.18 10.11 -5.55
N VAL A 158 -10.90 10.07 -5.93
CA VAL A 158 -9.79 10.66 -5.18
C VAL A 158 -9.28 11.83 -6.01
N LEU A 159 -9.33 13.01 -5.40
CA LEU A 159 -8.87 14.26 -5.96
C LEU A 159 -7.53 14.58 -5.33
N ALA A 160 -6.47 14.60 -6.15
CA ALA A 160 -5.11 14.90 -5.70
C ALA A 160 -4.45 15.90 -6.66
N SER A 161 -3.53 16.72 -6.14
CA SER A 161 -2.71 17.60 -6.96
C SER A 161 -1.56 16.79 -7.57
N PHE A 162 -1.56 16.56 -8.88
CA PHE A 162 -0.49 15.85 -9.57
C PHE A 162 0.62 16.82 -9.99
N ILE A 163 1.64 16.96 -9.14
CA ILE A 163 3.00 17.35 -9.52
C ILE A 163 3.93 16.56 -8.60
N ILE A 164 4.80 15.72 -9.16
CA ILE A 164 5.43 14.58 -8.46
C ILE A 164 6.61 15.00 -7.56
N ASP A 165 7.19 16.19 -7.72
CA ASP A 165 8.48 16.46 -7.05
C ASP A 165 8.44 17.54 -5.95
N ASP A 166 7.58 18.55 -6.04
CA ASP A 166 7.59 19.70 -5.08
C ASP A 166 6.53 19.63 -3.97
N LYS A 167 5.59 18.68 -4.04
CA LYS A 167 4.48 18.60 -3.07
C LYS A 167 4.92 17.88 -1.79
N PRO A 168 4.51 18.36 -0.60
CA PRO A 168 4.89 17.71 0.64
C PRO A 168 4.27 16.31 0.77
N ARG A 169 4.85 15.52 1.65
CA ARG A 169 4.38 14.16 1.95
C ARG A 169 3.01 14.16 2.63
N ASN A 170 2.15 13.22 2.26
CA ASN A 170 0.87 13.01 2.95
C ASN A 170 1.01 11.97 4.07
N SER A 171 1.51 12.41 5.24
CA SER A 171 1.66 11.48 6.37
C SER A 171 0.34 11.12 7.05
N CYS A 172 -0.75 11.86 6.77
CA CYS A 172 -2.10 11.47 7.14
C CYS A 172 -2.46 10.11 6.55
N ILE A 173 -2.30 9.93 5.23
CA ILE A 173 -2.57 8.64 4.57
C ILE A 173 -1.68 7.55 5.15
N GLU A 174 -0.38 7.81 5.33
CA GLU A 174 0.59 6.84 5.85
C GLU A 174 0.26 6.38 7.27
N ALA A 175 -0.19 7.31 8.13
CA ALA A 175 -0.64 7.00 9.47
C ALA A 175 -1.90 6.13 9.45
N VAL A 176 -2.85 6.43 8.58
CA VAL A 176 -4.13 5.71 8.49
C VAL A 176 -3.95 4.30 7.92
N VAL A 177 -3.10 4.13 6.90
CA VAL A 177 -2.77 2.79 6.37
C VAL A 177 -1.93 1.95 7.35
N GLY A 178 -1.36 2.57 8.39
CA GLY A 178 -0.65 1.87 9.47
C GLY A 178 0.75 1.40 9.08
N ASN A 179 1.31 1.96 8.01
CA ASN A 179 2.50 1.42 7.37
C ASN A 179 3.76 2.20 7.77
N ARG A 180 4.30 1.86 8.93
CA ARG A 180 5.50 2.52 9.50
C ARG A 180 6.74 2.38 8.61
N LEU A 181 6.75 1.46 7.63
CA LEU A 181 7.91 1.20 6.77
C LEU A 181 7.95 2.11 5.54
N LEU A 182 6.86 2.80 5.22
CA LEU A 182 6.88 3.96 4.31
C LEU A 182 7.63 5.15 4.92
N MET A 183 7.92 5.14 6.24
CA MET A 183 8.40 6.29 7.03
C MET A 183 9.93 6.53 7.04
N ARG A 184 10.73 5.81 6.26
CA ARG A 184 12.20 5.98 6.22
C ARG A 184 12.71 6.28 4.81
N PRO A 185 13.81 7.04 4.67
CA PRO A 185 13.80 8.25 3.85
C PRO A 185 13.83 8.04 2.34
N TRP A 186 13.45 9.14 1.70
CA TRP A 186 13.42 9.58 0.30
C TRP A 186 14.46 8.95 -0.66
N PRO A 187 14.18 8.87 -1.99
CA PRO A 187 13.03 9.37 -2.75
C PRO A 187 12.06 8.25 -3.13
N LEU A 188 10.95 8.08 -2.39
CA LEU A 188 10.03 6.97 -2.66
C LEU A 188 8.64 7.47 -3.10
N PRO A 189 7.99 6.81 -4.08
CA PRO A 189 6.64 7.15 -4.51
C PRO A 189 5.67 6.88 -3.36
N GLY A 190 4.96 7.91 -2.96
CA GLY A 190 3.96 7.88 -1.90
C GLY A 190 2.91 8.95 -2.16
N TRP A 191 1.82 8.95 -1.40
CA TRP A 191 0.80 9.98 -1.53
C TRP A 191 1.39 11.35 -1.20
N ARG A 192 1.21 12.31 -2.12
CA ARG A 192 1.73 13.69 -2.02
C ARG A 192 0.61 14.70 -2.02
N GLY A 193 0.85 15.80 -1.32
CA GLY A 193 -0.07 16.91 -1.22
C GLY A 193 -1.40 16.54 -0.58
N ASN A 194 -2.27 17.52 -0.57
CA ASN A 194 -3.64 17.39 -0.09
C ASN A 194 -4.43 16.43 -0.98
N VAL A 195 -5.12 15.48 -0.34
CA VAL A 195 -5.96 14.49 -1.02
C VAL A 195 -7.38 14.60 -0.48
N VAL A 196 -8.37 14.68 -1.37
CA VAL A 196 -9.80 14.69 -1.01
C VAL A 196 -10.48 13.49 -1.64
N VAL A 197 -11.30 12.78 -0.87
CA VAL A 197 -12.09 11.64 -1.33
C VAL A 197 -13.55 12.05 -1.34
N VAL A 198 -14.17 11.94 -2.51
CA VAL A 198 -15.56 12.30 -2.77
C VAL A 198 -16.34 11.08 -3.26
N SER A 199 -17.67 11.10 -3.14
CA SER A 199 -18.56 10.13 -3.77
C SER A 199 -19.29 10.78 -4.94
N ARG A 200 -19.51 10.01 -6.03
CA ARG A 200 -20.33 10.47 -7.17
C ARG A 200 -21.81 10.58 -6.86
N THR A 201 -22.27 9.94 -5.78
CA THR A 201 -23.69 9.71 -5.50
C THR A 201 -24.18 10.40 -4.23
N GLY A 202 -23.30 11.03 -3.44
CA GLY A 202 -23.71 11.73 -2.22
C GLY A 202 -22.62 11.77 -1.14
N ASP A 203 -23.05 11.64 0.11
CA ASP A 203 -22.16 11.72 1.27
C ASP A 203 -21.26 10.49 1.39
N VAL A 204 -19.94 10.71 1.51
CA VAL A 204 -18.98 9.66 1.86
C VAL A 204 -19.26 9.15 3.27
N THR A 205 -19.34 7.84 3.45
CA THR A 205 -19.63 7.19 4.74
C THR A 205 -18.39 6.69 5.47
N MET A 206 -18.55 6.24 6.71
CA MET A 206 -17.50 5.49 7.42
C MET A 206 -17.13 4.16 6.72
N ARG A 207 -18.04 3.58 5.92
CA ARG A 207 -17.75 2.39 5.11
C ARG A 207 -16.84 2.73 3.93
N ASP A 208 -17.12 3.86 3.28
CA ASP A 208 -16.29 4.40 2.20
C ASP A 208 -14.90 4.81 2.70
N PHE A 209 -14.81 5.38 3.90
CA PHE A 209 -13.53 5.62 4.57
C PHE A 209 -12.72 4.33 4.72
N ARG A 210 -13.35 3.23 5.16
CA ARG A 210 -12.63 1.97 5.30
C ARG A 210 -12.15 1.44 3.95
N ALA A 211 -13.01 1.53 2.94
CA ALA A 211 -12.75 1.09 1.57
C ALA A 211 -11.58 1.88 0.95
N ILE A 212 -11.52 3.21 1.15
CA ILE A 212 -10.43 4.02 0.60
C ILE A 212 -9.10 3.81 1.32
N VAL A 213 -9.12 3.45 2.61
CA VAL A 213 -7.89 3.08 3.32
C VAL A 213 -7.32 1.75 2.83
N ASP A 214 -8.18 0.80 2.44
CA ASP A 214 -7.73 -0.41 1.74
C ASP A 214 -7.17 -0.08 0.36
N TYR A 215 -7.77 0.89 -0.36
CA TYR A 215 -7.27 1.38 -1.64
C TYR A 215 -5.84 1.95 -1.51
N PHE A 216 -5.61 2.81 -0.53
CA PHE A 216 -4.28 3.39 -0.31
C PHE A 216 -3.21 2.35 -0.01
N GLN A 217 -3.58 1.22 0.60
CA GLN A 217 -2.67 0.09 0.83
C GLN A 217 -2.37 -0.70 -0.46
N CYS A 218 -3.35 -0.89 -1.35
CA CYS A 218 -3.16 -1.63 -2.59
C CYS A 218 -2.82 -0.74 -3.80
N PHE A 219 -2.57 0.56 -3.59
CA PHE A 219 -2.18 1.47 -4.65
C PHE A 219 -0.98 0.93 -5.41
N HIS A 220 -1.04 0.89 -6.74
CA HIS A 220 -0.05 0.21 -7.57
C HIS A 220 1.39 0.72 -7.39
N ASN A 221 1.57 1.99 -6.99
CA ASN A 221 2.89 2.55 -6.69
C ASN A 221 3.38 2.26 -5.25
N ASN A 222 2.58 1.62 -4.40
CA ASN A 222 3.03 1.12 -3.10
C ASN A 222 4.07 -0.01 -3.29
N ARG A 223 4.97 -0.17 -2.31
CA ARG A 223 6.13 -1.09 -2.31
C ARG A 223 5.82 -2.52 -1.84
N GLY A 224 4.59 -2.96 -2.03
CA GLY A 224 4.12 -4.25 -1.50
C GLY A 224 3.99 -4.23 0.03
N LEU A 225 3.78 -3.06 0.62
CA LEU A 225 3.61 -2.97 2.06
C LEU A 225 2.12 -2.97 2.38
N VAL A 226 1.50 -4.15 2.21
CA VAL A 226 0.12 -4.42 2.60
C VAL A 226 0.13 -5.02 4.00
N ASP A 227 -0.74 -4.53 4.90
CA ASP A 227 -0.95 -5.19 6.19
C ASP A 227 -1.97 -6.32 6.00
N PRO A 228 -1.55 -7.60 6.00
CA PRO A 228 -2.44 -8.73 5.76
C PRO A 228 -3.50 -8.88 6.86
N SER A 229 -3.31 -8.27 8.03
CA SER A 229 -4.33 -8.27 9.09
C SER A 229 -5.50 -7.33 8.76
N ARG A 230 -5.30 -6.38 7.85
CA ARG A 230 -6.26 -5.33 7.48
C ARG A 230 -6.85 -5.55 6.09
N TYR A 231 -6.02 -5.96 5.14
CA TYR A 231 -6.44 -6.24 3.77
C TYR A 231 -7.25 -7.54 3.68
N VAL A 232 -8.29 -7.53 2.85
CA VAL A 232 -9.10 -8.72 2.55
C VAL A 232 -8.95 -9.03 1.09
N GLY A 233 -8.17 -10.06 0.82
CA GLY A 233 -7.85 -10.54 -0.51
C GLY A 233 -6.61 -11.42 -0.45
N GLN A 234 -6.31 -12.07 -1.56
CA GLN A 234 -5.07 -12.82 -1.70
C GLN A 234 -3.89 -11.84 -1.75
N THR A 235 -2.81 -12.18 -1.05
CA THR A 235 -1.54 -11.46 -1.16
C THR A 235 -0.42 -12.44 -1.47
N PHE A 236 0.59 -11.96 -2.20
CA PHE A 236 1.83 -12.68 -2.46
C PHE A 236 2.87 -12.25 -1.44
N VAL A 237 3.49 -13.22 -0.77
CA VAL A 237 4.58 -12.96 0.17
C VAL A 237 5.90 -13.03 -0.58
N GLY A 238 6.65 -11.92 -0.56
CA GLY A 238 7.89 -11.74 -1.30
C GLY A 238 8.93 -10.97 -0.54
N VAL A 239 10.00 -10.62 -1.27
CA VAL A 239 11.14 -9.89 -0.73
C VAL A 239 11.40 -8.63 -1.53
N LEU A 240 11.37 -7.48 -0.86
CA LEU A 240 11.82 -6.20 -1.37
C LEU A 240 13.31 -6.01 -1.05
N ILE A 241 14.06 -5.66 -2.08
CA ILE A 241 15.45 -5.21 -1.96
C ILE A 241 15.48 -3.74 -2.29
N VAL A 242 15.87 -2.94 -1.31
CA VAL A 242 16.04 -1.49 -1.48
C VAL A 242 17.54 -1.20 -1.61
N PRO A 243 17.99 -0.56 -2.70
CA PRO A 243 19.35 -0.06 -2.77
C PRO A 243 19.52 1.02 -1.69
N GLU A 244 20.54 0.89 -0.86
CA GLU A 244 20.85 1.89 0.16
C GLU A 244 21.87 2.88 -0.44
N ALA A 245 21.44 3.65 -1.43
CA ALA A 245 22.30 4.66 -2.03
C ALA A 245 22.33 5.92 -1.14
N GLN A 246 23.39 6.06 -0.34
CA GLN A 246 23.99 7.38 -0.16
C GLN A 246 25.30 7.39 -0.95
N ILE A 247 25.44 8.37 -1.85
CA ILE A 247 26.65 8.63 -2.63
C ILE A 247 27.89 8.41 -1.75
N GLY A 248 28.76 7.48 -2.14
CA GLY A 248 30.14 7.43 -1.65
C GLY A 248 30.49 6.40 -0.57
N ASN A 249 29.53 5.62 -0.02
CA ASN A 249 29.89 4.51 0.88
C ASN A 249 29.52 3.13 0.32
N PRO A 250 30.43 2.48 -0.45
CA PRO A 250 30.21 1.12 -0.98
C PRO A 250 30.08 0.03 0.10
N SER A 251 30.20 0.36 1.38
CA SER A 251 30.16 -0.59 2.50
C SER A 251 28.76 -0.83 3.08
N VAL A 252 27.73 -0.16 2.57
CA VAL A 252 26.36 -0.28 3.11
C VAL A 252 25.62 -1.40 2.39
N GLU A 253 25.25 -2.44 3.14
CA GLU A 253 24.53 -3.59 2.60
C GLU A 253 23.08 -3.21 2.20
N PRO A 254 22.57 -3.74 1.08
CA PRO A 254 21.21 -3.51 0.62
C PRO A 254 20.20 -4.02 1.64
N LYS A 255 19.15 -3.24 1.89
CA LYS A 255 18.11 -3.63 2.84
C LYS A 255 17.16 -4.64 2.22
N VAL A 256 17.17 -5.86 2.77
CA VAL A 256 16.22 -6.93 2.45
C VAL A 256 15.04 -6.92 3.42
N GLN A 257 13.82 -6.88 2.88
CA GLN A 257 12.58 -6.76 3.64
C GLN A 257 11.48 -7.67 3.08
N GLU A 258 10.77 -8.38 3.96
CA GLU A 258 9.58 -9.14 3.57
C GLU A 258 8.39 -8.20 3.28
N ILE A 259 7.65 -8.52 2.22
CA ILE A 259 6.55 -7.70 1.71
C ILE A 259 5.34 -8.56 1.29
N HIS A 260 4.17 -7.93 1.23
CA HIS A 260 2.90 -8.51 0.77
C HIS A 260 2.37 -7.70 -0.42
N LEU A 261 2.28 -8.30 -1.61
CA LEU A 261 1.68 -7.63 -2.78
C LEU A 261 0.27 -8.13 -3.03
N THR A 262 -0.62 -7.25 -3.48
CA THR A 262 -1.86 -7.68 -4.15
C THR A 262 -1.59 -8.02 -5.62
N GLU A 263 -2.52 -8.70 -6.28
CA GLU A 263 -2.45 -8.94 -7.73
C GLU A 263 -2.38 -7.63 -8.52
N ASP A 264 -3.16 -6.62 -8.13
CA ASP A 264 -3.12 -5.30 -8.77
C ASP A 264 -1.75 -4.65 -8.63
N MET A 265 -1.09 -4.77 -7.49
CA MET A 265 0.25 -4.21 -7.33
C MET A 265 1.26 -4.89 -8.25
N LYS A 266 1.12 -6.21 -8.42
CA LYS A 266 1.97 -7.03 -9.29
C LYS A 266 1.78 -6.65 -10.76
N SER A 267 0.54 -6.47 -11.23
CA SER A 267 0.23 -6.20 -12.66
C SER A 267 0.77 -4.86 -13.17
N TYR A 268 1.04 -3.92 -12.27
CA TYR A 268 1.63 -2.61 -12.61
C TYR A 268 3.15 -2.58 -12.49
N LYS A 269 3.81 -3.66 -12.06
CA LYS A 269 5.28 -3.73 -12.04
C LYS A 269 5.81 -4.23 -13.37
N LEU A 270 7.02 -3.78 -13.72
CA LEU A 270 7.75 -4.35 -14.83
C LEU A 270 8.40 -5.65 -14.37
N GLU A 271 8.02 -6.74 -15.01
CA GLU A 271 8.60 -8.06 -14.81
C GLU A 271 9.92 -8.21 -15.58
N HIS A 272 10.94 -8.69 -14.87
CA HIS A 272 12.23 -9.09 -15.40
C HIS A 272 12.34 -10.61 -15.36
N ARG A 273 12.83 -11.19 -16.47
CA ARG A 273 13.05 -12.64 -16.55
C ARG A 273 14.20 -13.05 -15.65
N ALA A 274 13.99 -14.15 -14.92
CA ALA A 274 14.99 -14.79 -14.07
C ALA A 274 14.97 -16.32 -14.29
N ASP A 275 14.70 -16.73 -15.52
CA ASP A 275 14.35 -18.11 -15.89
C ASP A 275 15.51 -19.08 -15.68
N PHE A 276 16.74 -18.57 -15.60
CA PHE A 276 17.92 -19.35 -15.25
C PHE A 276 17.74 -20.14 -13.93
N PHE A 277 16.96 -19.62 -12.98
CA PHE A 277 16.72 -20.27 -11.70
C PHE A 277 15.48 -21.19 -11.68
N ASP A 278 14.73 -21.33 -12.77
CA ASP A 278 13.49 -22.12 -12.77
C ASP A 278 13.71 -23.59 -12.41
N GLY A 279 14.88 -24.14 -12.75
CA GLY A 279 15.29 -25.50 -12.36
C GLY A 279 15.60 -25.64 -10.87
N LEU A 280 15.92 -24.55 -10.17
CA LEU A 280 16.24 -24.52 -8.75
C LEU A 280 15.02 -24.08 -7.92
N LEU A 281 14.63 -22.81 -8.04
CA LEU A 281 13.46 -22.22 -7.41
C LEU A 281 12.89 -21.17 -8.37
N PRO A 282 11.72 -21.39 -8.98
CA PRO A 282 11.20 -20.49 -10.00
C PRO A 282 10.76 -19.16 -9.35
N ILE A 283 11.38 -18.06 -9.79
CA ILE A 283 11.18 -16.72 -9.22
C ILE A 283 10.86 -15.66 -10.28
N TYR A 284 9.97 -14.74 -9.94
CA TYR A 284 9.76 -13.48 -10.65
C TYR A 284 10.61 -12.39 -10.01
N VAL A 285 11.12 -11.49 -10.85
CA VAL A 285 11.74 -10.24 -10.39
C VAL A 285 10.92 -9.08 -10.93
N LEU A 286 10.38 -8.25 -10.05
CA LEU A 286 9.55 -7.11 -10.39
C LEU A 286 10.28 -5.83 -10.03
N SER A 287 10.20 -4.82 -10.89
CA SER A 287 10.77 -3.50 -10.65
C SER A 287 9.69 -2.42 -10.63
N PHE A 288 10.01 -1.32 -9.94
CA PHE A 288 9.18 -0.12 -9.94
C PHE A 288 9.51 0.69 -11.18
N PHE A 289 8.80 0.47 -12.28
CA PHE A 289 8.89 1.33 -13.44
C PHE A 289 7.61 2.14 -13.60
N GLU A 290 7.73 3.46 -13.54
CA GLU A 290 6.85 4.33 -14.31
C GLU A 290 7.41 4.34 -15.74
N LYS A 291 6.58 4.05 -16.75
CA LYS A 291 6.99 3.86 -18.16
C LYS A 291 7.76 5.05 -18.80
N ASN A 292 8.02 6.16 -18.10
CA ASN A 292 8.46 7.42 -18.70
C ASN A 292 9.75 8.05 -18.15
N THR A 293 10.44 7.52 -17.14
CA THR A 293 11.60 8.24 -16.53
C THR A 293 12.99 7.74 -16.93
N TRP A 294 13.12 6.79 -17.85
CA TRP A 294 14.44 6.47 -18.43
C TRP A 294 15.03 7.59 -19.30
N LEU A 295 14.20 8.56 -19.70
CA LEU A 295 14.67 9.77 -20.38
C LEU A 295 14.98 10.93 -19.41
N GLY A 296 14.77 10.75 -18.10
CA GLY A 296 15.08 11.75 -17.06
C GLY A 296 16.51 11.71 -16.54
N VAL A 297 17.35 10.78 -17.00
CA VAL A 297 18.79 10.67 -16.64
C VAL A 297 19.63 11.84 -17.22
N GLN A 298 19.01 12.88 -17.76
CA GLN A 298 19.72 14.07 -18.24
C GLN A 298 19.99 15.14 -17.17
N SER A 299 19.57 14.95 -15.91
CA SER A 299 19.88 15.91 -14.83
C SER A 299 20.85 15.37 -13.78
N GLY A 300 21.92 14.66 -14.16
CA GLY A 300 23.10 14.46 -13.29
C GLY A 300 22.88 13.83 -11.90
N GLU A 301 21.71 13.26 -11.62
CA GLU A 301 21.31 12.75 -10.31
C GLU A 301 21.44 11.22 -10.27
N GLN A 302 22.24 10.77 -9.29
CA GLN A 302 22.33 9.44 -8.68
C GLN A 302 21.71 8.23 -9.41
N ILE A 303 22.56 7.37 -10.00
CA ILE A 303 22.16 6.02 -10.40
C ILE A 303 22.12 5.12 -9.16
N ASP A 304 20.94 4.64 -8.79
CA ASP A 304 20.75 3.67 -7.72
C ASP A 304 21.16 2.26 -8.17
N TYR A 305 22.42 1.91 -7.94
CA TYR A 305 22.96 0.58 -8.20
C TYR A 305 22.50 -0.43 -7.15
N ASN A 306 21.87 -1.52 -7.58
CA ASN A 306 21.40 -2.58 -6.69
C ASN A 306 22.45 -3.70 -6.55
N ARG A 307 23.40 -3.52 -5.64
CA ARG A 307 24.36 -4.57 -5.24
C ARG A 307 23.69 -5.81 -4.61
N GLY A 308 22.47 -5.67 -4.08
CA GLY A 308 21.72 -6.76 -3.46
C GLY A 308 21.02 -7.70 -4.42
N SER A 309 21.02 -7.35 -5.71
CA SER A 309 20.28 -8.06 -6.75
C SER A 309 21.11 -9.16 -7.43
N PHE A 310 21.99 -9.82 -6.68
CA PHE A 310 22.93 -10.80 -7.25
C PHE A 310 22.24 -11.88 -8.09
N LEU A 311 21.04 -12.34 -7.69
CA LEU A 311 20.25 -13.28 -8.48
C LEU A 311 19.92 -12.73 -9.87
N LEU A 312 19.29 -11.56 -9.96
CA LEU A 312 18.98 -10.94 -11.26
C LEU A 312 20.26 -10.69 -12.07
N THR A 313 21.34 -10.21 -11.43
CA THR A 313 22.62 -9.98 -12.11
C THR A 313 23.16 -11.26 -12.75
N VAL A 314 23.17 -12.37 -12.02
CA VAL A 314 23.60 -13.68 -12.56
C VAL A 314 22.68 -14.11 -13.70
N SER A 315 21.35 -14.06 -13.52
CA SER A 315 20.43 -14.49 -14.59
C SER A 315 20.62 -13.66 -15.86
N SER A 316 20.68 -12.33 -15.73
CA SER A 316 20.86 -11.42 -16.87
C SER A 316 22.22 -11.62 -17.55
N ALA A 317 23.30 -11.79 -16.79
CA ALA A 317 24.62 -12.06 -17.37
C ALA A 317 24.64 -13.39 -18.13
N ILE A 318 24.03 -14.44 -17.57
CA ILE A 318 23.94 -15.75 -18.20
C ILE A 318 23.08 -15.70 -19.47
N ASP A 319 21.96 -14.98 -19.45
CA ASP A 319 21.08 -14.85 -20.62
C ASP A 319 21.73 -14.03 -21.75
N LEU A 320 22.51 -12.99 -21.42
CA LEU A 320 23.15 -12.11 -22.40
C LEU A 320 24.50 -12.63 -22.91
N LEU A 321 25.32 -13.19 -22.02
CA LEU A 321 26.73 -13.52 -22.29
C LEU A 321 27.01 -15.03 -22.25
N GLY A 322 26.08 -15.85 -21.73
CA GLY A 322 26.32 -17.28 -21.49
C GLY A 322 27.26 -17.57 -20.31
N LYS A 323 27.71 -16.53 -19.60
CA LYS A 323 28.62 -16.59 -18.45
C LYS A 323 28.36 -15.44 -17.49
N VAL A 324 28.82 -15.58 -16.25
CA VAL A 324 28.90 -14.49 -15.27
C VAL A 324 30.36 -14.21 -14.91
N ILE A 325 30.72 -12.95 -14.83
CA ILE A 325 32.04 -12.47 -14.41
C ILE A 325 31.94 -12.03 -12.95
N LEU A 326 32.92 -12.43 -12.12
CA LEU A 326 33.00 -12.08 -10.70
C LEU A 326 34.18 -11.13 -10.42
N PRO A 327 34.00 -10.10 -9.57
CA PRO A 327 32.74 -9.73 -8.91
C PRO A 327 31.70 -9.19 -9.91
N ALA A 328 30.43 -9.54 -9.71
CA ALA A 328 29.39 -9.17 -10.65
C ALA A 328 29.05 -7.67 -10.56
N GLU A 329 28.91 -7.01 -11.71
CA GLU A 329 28.56 -5.59 -11.73
C GLU A 329 27.12 -5.37 -11.23
N PRO A 330 26.89 -4.35 -10.38
CA PRO A 330 25.55 -4.08 -9.88
C PRO A 330 24.66 -3.51 -10.98
N LEU A 331 23.37 -3.86 -10.95
CA LEU A 331 22.40 -3.38 -11.94
C LEU A 331 21.85 -2.00 -11.57
N PRO A 332 21.71 -1.05 -12.52
CA PRO A 332 21.16 0.28 -12.29
C PRO A 332 19.60 0.24 -12.25
N MET A 333 19.03 -0.66 -11.45
CA MET A 333 17.60 -1.01 -11.50
C MET A 333 16.80 -0.50 -10.29
N GLY A 334 17.42 0.20 -9.35
CA GLY A 334 16.71 0.69 -8.16
C GLY A 334 16.20 -0.45 -7.26
N ALA A 335 15.03 -0.25 -6.64
CA ALA A 335 14.40 -1.25 -5.78
C ALA A 335 13.76 -2.40 -6.57
N LEU A 336 13.91 -3.62 -6.07
CA LEU A 336 13.43 -4.84 -6.73
C LEU A 336 12.60 -5.69 -5.77
N ILE A 337 11.61 -6.38 -6.33
CA ILE A 337 10.72 -7.30 -5.63
C ILE A 337 10.93 -8.69 -6.19
N TYR A 338 11.14 -9.67 -5.30
CA TYR A 338 11.29 -11.07 -5.63
C TYR A 338 10.05 -11.84 -5.15
N LEU A 339 9.46 -12.63 -6.03
CA LEU A 339 8.31 -13.51 -5.75
C LEU A 339 8.58 -14.90 -6.32
N ARG A 340 7.93 -15.93 -5.79
CA ARG A 340 7.95 -17.26 -6.44
C ARG A 340 6.91 -17.34 -7.55
N LYS A 341 7.26 -17.99 -8.66
CA LYS A 341 6.32 -18.20 -9.78
C LYS A 341 5.16 -19.13 -9.42
N ASP A 342 5.37 -20.04 -8.46
CA ASP A 342 4.35 -20.97 -7.96
C ASP A 342 3.35 -20.34 -6.96
N GLY A 343 3.49 -19.04 -6.67
CA GLY A 343 2.62 -18.29 -5.76
C GLY A 343 2.84 -18.59 -4.28
N LYS A 344 3.79 -19.46 -3.92
CA LYS A 344 4.11 -19.76 -2.52
C LYS A 344 4.96 -18.66 -1.90
N PRO A 345 5.02 -18.56 -0.56
CA PRO A 345 5.80 -17.53 0.11
C PRO A 345 7.29 -17.60 -0.21
N LEU A 346 7.89 -16.44 -0.47
CA LEU A 346 9.34 -16.23 -0.43
C LEU A 346 9.66 -15.34 0.78
N LEU A 347 10.12 -15.93 1.87
CA LEU A 347 10.48 -15.21 3.07
C LEU A 347 11.86 -14.56 2.93
N LYS A 348 12.14 -13.55 3.75
CA LYS A 348 13.43 -12.84 3.74
C LYS A 348 14.65 -13.79 3.77
N HIS A 349 14.66 -14.74 4.69
CA HIS A 349 15.76 -15.67 4.88
C HIS A 349 15.81 -16.77 3.80
N HIS A 350 14.70 -17.04 3.10
CA HIS A 350 14.72 -17.87 1.89
C HIS A 350 15.52 -17.19 0.79
N TYR A 351 15.26 -15.89 0.56
CA TYR A 351 16.00 -15.10 -0.42
C TYR A 351 17.49 -14.98 -0.07
N GLU A 352 17.81 -14.65 1.19
CA GLU A 352 19.21 -14.51 1.64
C GLU A 352 20.01 -15.80 1.43
N ALA A 353 19.44 -16.96 1.82
CA ALA A 353 20.10 -18.24 1.61
C ALA A 353 20.24 -18.59 0.12
N LEU A 354 19.24 -18.31 -0.70
CA LEU A 354 19.30 -18.55 -2.15
C LEU A 354 20.39 -17.70 -2.80
N SER A 355 20.43 -16.40 -2.49
CA SER A 355 21.44 -15.47 -2.98
C SER A 355 22.85 -15.91 -2.58
N GLU A 356 23.05 -16.26 -1.31
CA GLU A 356 24.34 -16.73 -0.80
C GLU A 356 24.77 -18.07 -1.44
N PHE A 357 23.83 -19.00 -1.63
CA PHE A 357 24.09 -20.26 -2.30
C PHE A 357 24.55 -20.04 -3.74
N VAL A 358 23.82 -19.22 -4.51
CA VAL A 358 24.16 -18.94 -5.91
C VAL A 358 25.53 -18.26 -6.00
N PHE A 359 25.82 -17.30 -5.12
CA PHE A 359 27.13 -16.65 -5.06
C PHE A 359 28.25 -17.66 -4.82
N ARG A 360 28.10 -18.54 -3.83
CA ARG A 360 29.10 -19.57 -3.51
C ARG A 360 29.32 -20.54 -4.68
N GLN A 361 28.25 -20.92 -5.38
CA GLN A 361 28.38 -21.80 -6.56
C GLN A 361 29.04 -21.08 -7.74
N ALA A 362 28.73 -19.79 -7.97
CA ALA A 362 29.39 -18.98 -9.00
C ALA A 362 30.88 -18.82 -8.72
N ALA A 363 31.25 -18.47 -7.48
CA ALA A 363 32.65 -18.37 -7.07
C ALA A 363 33.38 -19.72 -7.23
N GLN A 364 32.70 -20.83 -6.93
CA GLN A 364 33.27 -22.17 -7.14
C GLN A 364 33.47 -22.48 -8.62
N ALA A 365 32.47 -22.25 -9.48
CA ALA A 365 32.58 -22.47 -10.92
C ALA A 365 33.69 -21.61 -11.55
N ALA A 366 33.87 -20.39 -11.06
CA ALA A 366 34.89 -19.46 -11.54
C ALA A 366 36.31 -19.71 -10.99
N GLY A 367 36.53 -20.80 -10.24
CA GLY A 367 37.84 -21.08 -9.63
C GLY A 367 38.26 -20.06 -8.55
N ALA A 368 37.29 -19.32 -8.00
CA ALA A 368 37.44 -18.26 -7.01
C ALA A 368 36.93 -18.67 -5.62
N LYS A 369 36.79 -19.98 -5.37
CA LYS A 369 36.28 -20.50 -4.10
C LYS A 369 37.15 -20.05 -2.92
N GLY A 370 36.52 -19.39 -1.95
CA GLY A 370 37.18 -18.91 -0.73
C GLY A 370 37.82 -17.53 -0.85
N LEU A 371 37.76 -16.91 -2.04
CA LEU A 371 38.17 -15.52 -2.24
C LEU A 371 37.04 -14.57 -1.81
N SER A 372 37.41 -13.49 -1.13
CA SER A 372 36.56 -12.32 -0.92
C SER A 372 36.33 -11.55 -2.23
N GLU A 373 35.30 -10.70 -2.28
CA GLU A 373 35.06 -9.83 -3.45
C GLU A 373 36.27 -8.96 -3.80
N ARG A 374 36.99 -8.48 -2.78
CA ARG A 374 38.21 -7.69 -2.96
C ARG A 374 39.34 -8.52 -3.57
N GLU A 375 39.50 -9.77 -3.14
CA GLU A 375 40.49 -10.68 -3.71
C GLU A 375 40.14 -11.07 -5.15
N MET A 376 38.86 -11.29 -5.45
CA MET A 376 38.39 -11.51 -6.82
C MET A 376 38.70 -10.31 -7.72
N ALA A 377 38.42 -9.09 -7.25
CA ALA A 377 38.73 -7.87 -8.00
C ALA A 377 40.24 -7.68 -8.29
N ILE A 378 41.11 -8.12 -7.37
CA ILE A 378 42.57 -8.06 -7.56
C ILE A 378 43.06 -9.12 -8.55
N ARG A 379 42.48 -10.32 -8.51
CA ARG A 379 42.91 -11.46 -9.34
C ARG A 379 42.56 -11.30 -10.83
N GLY A 380 41.62 -10.41 -11.15
CA GLY A 380 41.06 -10.23 -12.49
C GLY A 380 39.75 -11.01 -12.68
N GLU A 381 39.18 -10.92 -13.88
CA GLU A 381 37.86 -11.47 -14.21
C GLU A 381 37.81 -12.99 -13.99
N CYS A 382 37.12 -13.40 -12.94
CA CYS A 382 36.83 -14.81 -12.66
C CYS A 382 35.49 -15.17 -13.33
N GLU A 383 35.50 -16.09 -14.30
CA GLU A 383 34.31 -16.38 -15.10
C GLU A 383 33.69 -17.73 -14.76
N ALA A 384 32.36 -17.77 -14.59
CA ALA A 384 31.59 -19.01 -14.48
C ALA A 384 30.63 -19.12 -15.67
N THR A 385 30.75 -20.20 -16.44
CA THR A 385 29.87 -20.45 -17.59
C THR A 385 28.48 -20.92 -17.14
N ARG A 386 27.47 -20.78 -18.02
CA ARG A 386 26.14 -21.37 -17.82
C ARG A 386 26.21 -22.85 -17.46
N GLU A 387 26.97 -23.63 -18.22
CA GLU A 387 27.06 -25.08 -18.05
C GLU A 387 27.67 -25.47 -16.69
N ASP A 388 28.72 -24.77 -16.26
CA ASP A 388 29.35 -25.02 -14.97
C ASP A 388 28.43 -24.69 -13.81
N LEU A 389 27.68 -23.58 -13.91
CA LEU A 389 26.70 -23.18 -12.91
C LEU A 389 25.52 -24.16 -12.84
N GLU A 390 24.97 -24.60 -13.97
CA GLU A 390 23.84 -25.54 -14.00
C GLU A 390 24.19 -26.88 -13.30
N LYS A 391 25.43 -27.36 -13.44
CA LYS A 391 25.95 -28.55 -12.72
C LYS A 391 26.03 -28.34 -11.20
N LEU A 392 26.17 -27.09 -10.75
CA LEU A 392 26.33 -26.72 -9.34
C LEU A 392 25.01 -26.32 -8.68
N LEU A 393 24.10 -25.68 -9.40
CA LEU A 393 22.83 -25.15 -8.90
C LEU A 393 21.72 -26.20 -8.85
N THR A 394 21.95 -27.30 -8.12
CA THR A 394 20.97 -28.37 -7.99
C THR A 394 20.14 -28.24 -6.70
N LYS A 395 18.87 -28.66 -6.76
CA LYS A 395 17.97 -28.70 -5.59
C LYS A 395 18.58 -29.47 -4.41
N ASN A 396 19.29 -30.58 -4.67
CA ASN A 396 19.93 -31.37 -3.61
C ASN A 396 21.08 -30.63 -2.94
N LYS A 397 21.95 -29.96 -3.71
CA LYS A 397 23.02 -29.14 -3.17
C LYS A 397 22.46 -27.95 -2.37
N PHE A 398 21.38 -27.34 -2.85
CA PHE A 398 20.72 -26.26 -2.12
C PHE A 398 20.08 -26.74 -0.81
N ARG A 399 19.43 -27.91 -0.75
CA ARG A 399 18.93 -28.49 0.51
C ARG A 399 20.04 -28.73 1.53
N GLN A 400 21.18 -29.25 1.09
CA GLN A 400 22.34 -29.45 1.95
C GLN A 400 22.87 -28.12 2.49
N PHE A 401 22.99 -27.11 1.61
CA PHE A 401 23.37 -25.75 2.00
C PHE A 401 22.37 -25.15 2.99
N TRP A 402 21.06 -25.27 2.72
CA TRP A 402 19.98 -24.75 3.55
C TRP A 402 20.05 -25.28 4.99
N ASN A 403 20.27 -26.58 5.17
CA ASN A 403 20.38 -27.17 6.50
C ASN A 403 21.55 -26.57 7.30
N ALA A 404 22.70 -26.37 6.65
CA ALA A 404 23.85 -25.72 7.26
C ALA A 404 23.58 -24.23 7.55
N TYR A 405 22.93 -23.53 6.62
CA TYR A 405 22.52 -22.14 6.74
C TYR A 405 21.59 -21.94 7.95
N CYS A 406 20.52 -22.73 8.06
CA CYS A 406 19.57 -22.70 9.17
C CYS A 406 20.26 -22.89 10.52
N LYS A 407 21.17 -23.86 10.64
CA LYS A 407 21.95 -24.08 11.87
C LYS A 407 22.81 -22.86 12.24
N SER A 408 23.42 -22.21 11.26
CA SER A 408 24.25 -21.01 11.50
C SER A 408 23.43 -19.77 11.87
N LYS A 409 22.21 -19.64 11.34
CA LYS A 409 21.32 -18.49 11.54
C LYS A 409 20.26 -18.71 12.62
N ARG A 410 20.24 -19.87 13.27
CA ARG A 410 19.23 -20.28 14.27
C ARG A 410 17.80 -20.26 13.71
N LEU A 411 17.63 -20.86 12.52
CA LEU A 411 16.37 -20.95 11.77
C LEU A 411 15.91 -22.42 11.60
N GLU A 412 16.19 -23.29 12.57
CA GLU A 412 15.98 -24.74 12.45
C GLU A 412 14.50 -25.15 12.28
N ALA A 413 13.57 -24.33 12.76
CA ALA A 413 12.14 -24.56 12.60
C ALA A 413 11.59 -24.11 11.23
N THR A 414 12.38 -23.41 10.42
CA THR A 414 11.91 -22.90 9.13
C THR A 414 12.03 -23.97 8.05
N PRO A 415 10.95 -24.29 7.31
CA PRO A 415 11.01 -25.19 6.16
C PRO A 415 11.90 -24.62 5.04
N CYS A 416 12.60 -25.52 4.33
CA CYS A 416 13.31 -25.18 3.11
C CYS A 416 12.33 -24.62 2.08
N PRO A 417 12.67 -23.54 1.35
CA PRO A 417 11.74 -22.97 0.38
C PRO A 417 11.41 -23.96 -0.77
N LEU A 418 12.23 -24.98 -1.00
CA LEU A 418 11.91 -26.06 -1.96
C LEU A 418 10.81 -27.02 -1.47
N ASP A 419 10.54 -27.03 -0.17
CA ASP A 419 9.61 -27.97 0.49
C ASP A 419 8.36 -27.26 1.04
N VAL A 420 8.34 -25.91 1.00
CA VAL A 420 7.13 -25.08 1.13
C VAL A 420 6.36 -25.18 -0.16
#